data_AF-A0A1I7UKB0-F1
#
_entry.id   AF-A0A1I7UKB0-F1
#
_cell.length_a   1.000
_cell.length_b   1.000
_cell.length_c   1.000
_cell.angle_alpha   90.00
_cell.angle_beta   90.00
_cell.angle_gamma   90.00
#
_symmetry.space_group_name_H-M   'P 1'
#
loop_
_entity.id
_entity.type
_entity.pdbx_description
1 polymer ?
#
loop_
_entity_poly.entity_id
_entity_poly.type
_entity_poly.pdbx_seq_one_letter_code
_entity_poly.pdbx_strand_id
1 'polypeptide(L)'
;MALFWIKIKSKQLPDKLKEEEDMCPKSPTTHEDFIAVSLSIIACCFLPKQIDVLVLRPIVTLATAVLIGCESQNVLLLKSKSLAYIGDISYVLYLLHWPVIAIFLGTTVQSYLFCILATLVPSVLLHHLFEKRYLKMDWRLLIPLVSALILCNSFLQNSVREHSFWNRTFPDGLQEIVEKNTAMLPFSWNHDPMASECIQEEDVGHIPGGPLAENFGFGGCPSGNGTTSIMIIGNSYVRSFRELFRSSFNHNFSEFRYVSLPEGYGFYADSPGSRKALSVTLKQVEQYKPDVIVIIARLSTIK
;
A
#
# COMPACT_ATOMS: atom_id res chain seq x y z
N MET A 1 23.41 6.66 -9.89
CA MET A 1 24.70 6.01 -10.19
C MET A 1 25.37 6.48 -11.49
N ALA A 2 24.64 6.86 -12.56
CA ALA A 2 25.24 7.37 -13.79
C ALA A 2 26.01 8.71 -13.62
N LEU A 3 25.49 9.65 -12.82
CA LEU A 3 26.12 10.95 -12.56
C LEU A 3 27.46 10.87 -11.79
N PHE A 4 27.67 9.82 -10.98
CA PHE A 4 28.91 9.65 -10.22
C PHE A 4 30.09 9.27 -11.13
N TRP A 5 29.83 8.49 -12.18
CA TRP A 5 30.84 8.06 -13.15
C TRP A 5 31.30 9.17 -14.09
N ILE A 6 30.40 10.09 -14.48
CA ILE A 6 30.72 11.22 -15.35
C ILE A 6 31.74 12.16 -14.67
N LYS A 7 31.61 12.35 -13.35
CA LYS A 7 32.49 13.25 -12.58
C LYS A 7 33.88 12.66 -12.30
N ILE A 8 34.02 11.33 -12.30
CA ILE A 8 35.31 10.64 -12.16
C ILE A 8 36.13 10.76 -13.45
N LYS A 9 35.50 10.69 -14.63
CA LYS A 9 36.17 10.88 -15.92
C LYS A 9 36.72 12.30 -16.14
N SER A 10 36.15 13.31 -15.49
CA SER A 10 36.52 14.72 -15.69
C SER A 10 37.76 15.18 -14.89
N LYS A 11 38.31 14.36 -13.98
CA LYS A 11 39.40 14.77 -13.08
C LYS A 11 40.82 14.44 -13.55
N GLN A 12 41.02 13.88 -14.74
CA GLN A 12 42.33 13.76 -15.35
C GLN A 12 42.52 14.89 -16.38
N LEU A 13 43.44 15.81 -16.07
CA LEU A 13 43.83 16.97 -16.89
C LEU A 13 44.93 16.55 -17.92
N PRO A 14 45.36 17.42 -18.85
CA PRO A 14 45.14 17.30 -20.28
C PRO A 14 46.44 17.05 -21.05
N ASP A 15 46.38 16.45 -22.25
CA ASP A 15 47.24 16.90 -23.35
C ASP A 15 46.92 16.22 -24.68
N LYS A 16 47.06 17.04 -25.73
CA LYS A 16 47.12 16.72 -27.17
C LYS A 16 45.80 16.45 -27.90
N LEU A 17 45.32 17.55 -28.52
CA LEU A 17 45.02 17.66 -29.96
C LEU A 17 45.16 16.35 -30.74
N LYS A 18 44.03 15.79 -31.14
CA LYS A 18 43.73 15.41 -32.52
C LYS A 18 42.22 15.43 -32.69
N GLU A 19 41.81 16.10 -33.75
CA GLU A 19 40.45 16.11 -34.28
C GLU A 19 39.98 14.66 -34.46
N GLU A 20 38.99 14.24 -33.67
CA GLU A 20 38.10 13.15 -34.03
C GLU A 20 36.70 13.73 -34.02
N GLU A 21 36.15 13.86 -35.23
CA GLU A 21 34.78 14.25 -35.48
C GLU A 21 33.82 13.39 -34.66
N ASP A 22 32.86 14.05 -34.01
CA ASP A 22 31.69 13.46 -33.37
C ASP A 22 30.99 12.45 -34.29
N MET A 23 31.28 11.16 -34.15
CA MET A 23 30.38 10.08 -34.55
C MET A 23 29.45 9.72 -33.39
N CYS A 24 28.56 10.66 -33.03
CA CYS A 24 27.28 10.28 -32.46
C CYS A 24 26.28 10.15 -33.63
N PRO A 25 25.59 9.01 -33.80
CA PRO A 25 24.56 8.89 -34.83
C PRO A 25 23.50 9.97 -34.56
N LYS A 26 23.40 10.95 -35.47
CA LYS A 26 22.35 11.96 -35.43
C LYS A 26 21.02 11.22 -35.59
N SER A 27 20.31 11.02 -34.48
CA SER A 27 18.94 10.53 -34.52
C SER A 27 18.09 11.53 -35.30
N PRO A 28 17.17 11.07 -36.18
CA PRO A 28 16.35 11.92 -37.03
C PRO A 28 15.15 12.50 -36.25
N THR A 29 15.38 12.93 -35.02
CA THR A 29 14.32 13.36 -34.09
C THR A 29 14.43 14.86 -33.88
N THR A 30 13.42 15.60 -34.33
CA THR A 30 13.39 17.05 -34.19
C THR A 30 12.94 17.46 -32.78
N HIS A 31 13.23 18.70 -32.38
CA HIS A 31 12.85 19.24 -31.07
C HIS A 31 11.32 19.22 -30.84
N GLU A 32 10.53 19.35 -31.92
CA GLU A 32 9.08 19.28 -31.89
C GLU A 32 8.57 17.87 -31.61
N ASP A 33 9.20 16.84 -32.19
CA ASP A 33 8.89 15.43 -31.91
C ASP A 33 9.11 15.10 -30.43
N PHE A 34 10.15 15.67 -29.81
CA PHE A 34 10.46 15.44 -28.40
C PHE A 34 9.44 16.09 -27.46
N ILE A 35 9.02 17.32 -27.75
CA ILE A 35 7.96 18.01 -27.01
C ILE A 35 6.65 17.25 -27.16
N ALA A 36 6.34 16.80 -28.38
CA ALA A 36 5.15 16.00 -28.64
C ALA A 36 5.18 14.67 -27.89
N VAL A 37 6.31 13.94 -27.86
CA VAL A 37 6.47 12.69 -27.10
C VAL A 37 6.33 12.95 -25.61
N SER A 38 6.99 13.98 -25.07
CA SER A 38 6.93 14.32 -23.64
C SER A 38 5.51 14.73 -23.20
N LEU A 39 4.83 15.57 -23.99
CA LEU A 39 3.44 15.97 -23.75
C LEU A 39 2.48 14.78 -23.91
N SER A 40 2.74 13.89 -24.86
CA SER A 40 1.93 12.68 -25.06
C SER A 40 2.07 11.71 -23.90
N ILE A 41 3.27 11.57 -23.31
CA ILE A 41 3.49 10.75 -22.12
C ILE A 41 2.77 11.37 -20.91
N ILE A 42 2.87 12.68 -20.71
CA ILE A 42 2.14 13.38 -19.64
C ILE A 42 0.63 13.22 -19.84
N ALA A 43 0.12 13.38 -21.07
CA ALA A 43 -1.29 13.16 -21.40
C ALA A 43 -1.73 11.70 -21.15
N CYS A 44 -0.88 10.72 -21.44
CA CYS A 44 -1.08 9.31 -21.10
C CYS A 44 -1.13 9.06 -19.59
N CYS A 45 -0.39 9.83 -18.78
CA CYS A 45 -0.47 9.74 -17.31
C CYS A 45 -1.77 10.37 -16.75
N PHE A 46 -2.36 11.33 -17.45
CA PHE A 46 -3.65 11.94 -17.08
C PHE A 46 -4.87 11.20 -17.64
N LEU A 47 -4.66 10.17 -18.47
CA LEU A 47 -5.74 9.37 -19.02
C LEU A 47 -6.44 8.59 -17.89
N PRO A 48 -7.75 8.76 -17.68
CA PRO A 48 -8.49 8.14 -16.58
C PRO A 48 -8.70 6.62 -16.74
N LYS A 49 -8.03 5.99 -17.71
CA LYS A 49 -8.18 4.58 -18.05
C LYS A 49 -7.07 3.78 -17.38
N GLN A 50 -7.43 2.77 -16.60
CA GLN A 50 -6.49 1.89 -15.91
C GLN A 50 -5.68 1.07 -16.94
N ILE A 51 -4.49 1.57 -17.30
CA ILE A 51 -3.50 0.80 -18.04
C ILE A 51 -2.86 -0.21 -17.08
N ASP A 52 -2.65 -1.44 -17.55
CA ASP A 52 -2.00 -2.48 -16.75
C ASP A 52 -0.61 -2.01 -16.26
N VAL A 53 -0.38 -2.14 -14.95
CA VAL A 53 0.83 -1.71 -14.25
C VAL A 53 2.08 -2.42 -14.80
N LEU A 54 1.95 -3.65 -15.28
CA LEU A 54 3.06 -4.40 -15.88
C LEU A 54 3.53 -3.81 -17.21
N VAL A 55 2.64 -3.17 -17.98
CA VAL A 55 2.96 -2.56 -19.26
C VAL A 55 3.39 -1.10 -19.07
N LEU A 56 2.76 -0.39 -18.14
CA LEU A 56 3.06 1.01 -17.87
C LEU A 56 4.49 1.22 -17.33
N ARG A 57 4.95 0.34 -16.43
CA ARG A 57 6.30 0.44 -15.83
C ARG A 57 7.43 0.45 -16.87
N PRO A 58 7.57 -0.55 -17.77
CA PRO A 58 8.65 -0.54 -18.76
C PRO A 58 8.53 0.62 -19.74
N ILE A 59 7.31 1.04 -20.12
CA ILE A 59 7.10 2.18 -21.02
C ILE A 59 7.59 3.48 -20.39
N VAL A 60 7.17 3.77 -19.15
CA VAL A 60 7.61 4.98 -18.43
C VAL A 60 9.12 4.94 -18.16
N THR A 61 9.67 3.77 -17.84
CA THR A 61 11.12 3.62 -17.62
C THR A 61 11.92 3.85 -18.90
N LEU A 62 11.48 3.28 -20.04
CA LEU A 62 12.11 3.48 -21.34
C LEU A 62 12.02 4.95 -21.78
N ALA A 63 10.86 5.57 -21.61
CA ALA A 63 10.67 6.99 -21.90
C ALA A 63 11.60 7.86 -21.06
N THR A 64 11.76 7.55 -19.77
CA THR A 64 12.69 8.26 -18.89
C THR A 64 14.15 8.05 -19.33
N ALA A 65 14.51 6.84 -19.75
CA ALA A 65 15.86 6.56 -20.27
C ALA A 65 16.16 7.33 -21.57
N VAL A 66 15.20 7.42 -22.49
CA VAL A 66 15.30 8.24 -23.71
C VAL A 66 15.43 9.72 -23.35
N LEU A 67 14.62 10.20 -22.42
CA LEU A 67 14.63 11.59 -21.94
C LEU A 67 15.98 11.99 -21.31
N ILE A 68 16.59 11.09 -20.52
CA ILE A 68 17.92 11.28 -19.94
C ILE A 68 19.02 11.20 -21.02
N GLY A 69 18.93 10.25 -21.96
CA GLY A 69 19.89 10.13 -23.06
C GLY A 69 19.92 11.38 -23.96
N CYS A 70 18.75 12.00 -24.17
CA CYS A 70 18.58 13.22 -24.95
C CYS A 70 18.96 14.51 -24.19
N GLU A 71 19.20 14.48 -22.88
CA GLU A 71 19.72 15.62 -22.11
C GLU A 71 21.06 16.13 -22.70
N SER A 72 21.81 15.24 -23.35
CA SER A 72 23.02 15.54 -24.12
C SER A 72 22.81 16.54 -25.27
N GLN A 73 21.58 16.70 -25.78
CA GLN A 73 21.26 17.49 -26.99
C GLN A 73 20.61 18.86 -26.71
N ASN A 74 20.78 19.45 -25.52
CA ASN A 74 20.34 20.83 -25.20
C ASN A 74 18.82 21.09 -25.30
N VAL A 75 17.98 20.19 -24.80
CA VAL A 75 16.54 20.45 -24.73
C VAL A 75 16.22 21.49 -23.63
N LEU A 76 15.60 22.61 -24.02
CA LEU A 76 15.35 23.78 -23.16
C LEU A 76 14.39 23.50 -21.98
N LEU A 77 13.42 22.60 -22.18
CA LEU A 77 12.39 22.23 -21.19
C LEU A 77 12.99 21.52 -19.97
N LEU A 78 13.95 20.61 -20.19
CA LEU A 78 14.65 19.86 -19.14
C LEU A 78 15.63 20.75 -18.36
N LYS A 79 16.14 21.81 -18.98
CA LYS A 79 16.97 22.83 -18.32
C LYS A 79 16.18 23.89 -17.55
N SER A 80 14.84 23.81 -17.51
CA SER A 80 14.05 24.80 -16.78
C SER A 80 14.33 24.72 -15.27
N LYS A 81 14.62 25.86 -14.66
CA LYS A 81 14.95 25.95 -13.22
C LYS A 81 13.83 25.40 -12.33
N SER A 82 12.58 25.53 -12.76
CA SER A 82 11.41 25.05 -12.02
C SER A 82 11.31 23.53 -12.02
N LEU A 83 11.56 22.87 -13.16
CA LEU A 83 11.50 21.42 -13.25
C LEU A 83 12.65 20.77 -12.48
N ALA A 84 13.85 21.35 -12.57
CA ALA A 84 14.98 20.94 -11.75
C ALA A 84 14.67 21.07 -10.24
N TYR A 85 14.04 22.16 -9.82
CA TYR A 85 13.65 22.35 -8.41
C TYR A 85 12.61 21.34 -7.92
N ILE A 86 11.61 21.00 -8.75
CA ILE A 86 10.63 19.95 -8.42
C ILE A 86 11.34 18.59 -8.31
N GLY A 87 12.28 18.32 -9.22
CA GLY A 87 13.14 17.13 -9.17
C GLY A 87 13.95 17.06 -7.88
N ASP A 88 14.56 18.16 -7.45
CA ASP A 88 15.37 18.24 -6.24
C ASP A 88 14.56 17.93 -4.96
N ILE A 89 13.28 18.31 -4.91
CA ILE A 89 12.39 18.03 -3.75
C ILE A 89 11.78 16.63 -3.81
N SER A 90 11.75 16.00 -5.00
CA SER A 90 11.01 14.77 -5.23
C SER A 90 11.41 13.62 -4.30
N TYR A 91 12.68 13.55 -3.90
CA TYR A 91 13.18 12.52 -2.99
C TYR A 91 12.58 12.65 -1.58
N VAL A 92 12.57 13.86 -1.01
CA VAL A 92 11.98 14.11 0.32
C VAL A 92 10.48 13.91 0.29
N LEU A 93 9.82 14.36 -0.79
CA LEU A 93 8.39 14.14 -1.00
C LEU A 93 8.06 12.65 -1.02
N TYR A 94 8.87 11.85 -1.72
CA TYR A 94 8.72 10.40 -1.76
C TYR A 94 8.86 9.75 -0.37
N LEU A 95 9.75 10.24 0.50
CA LEU A 95 9.88 9.69 1.85
C LEU A 95 8.69 10.03 2.76
N LEU A 96 8.11 11.22 2.63
CA LEU A 96 7.08 11.72 3.57
C LEU A 96 5.65 11.37 3.16
N HIS A 97 5.37 11.24 1.86
CA HIS A 97 3.99 11.10 1.41
C HIS A 97 3.31 9.85 1.97
N TRP A 98 4.01 8.72 2.05
CA TRP A 98 3.39 7.46 2.47
C TRP A 98 2.92 7.46 3.93
N PRO A 99 3.75 7.83 4.93
CA PRO A 99 3.28 7.98 6.31
C PRO A 99 2.13 8.99 6.46
N VAL A 100 2.20 10.13 5.78
CA VAL A 100 1.16 11.18 5.86
C VAL A 100 -0.17 10.66 5.30
N ILE A 101 -0.13 9.98 4.16
CA ILE A 101 -1.30 9.36 3.55
C ILE A 101 -1.85 8.27 4.48
N ALA A 102 -1.01 7.40 5.03
CA ALA A 102 -1.46 6.31 5.90
C ALA A 102 -2.16 6.81 7.18
N ILE A 103 -1.75 7.96 7.72
CA ILE A 103 -2.31 8.52 8.97
C ILE A 103 -3.55 9.38 8.68
N PHE A 104 -3.53 10.19 7.62
CA PHE A 104 -4.50 11.28 7.43
C PHE A 104 -5.43 11.13 6.23
N LEU A 105 -5.25 10.11 5.38
CA LEU A 105 -6.10 9.92 4.20
C LEU A 105 -7.52 9.48 4.61
N GLY A 106 -8.47 10.39 4.44
CA GLY A 106 -9.91 10.17 4.53
C GLY A 106 -10.59 10.34 3.18
N THR A 107 -11.89 10.06 3.12
CA THR A 107 -12.66 10.02 1.86
C THR A 107 -13.23 11.37 1.41
N THR A 108 -12.76 12.50 1.95
CA THR A 108 -13.31 13.85 1.69
C THR A 108 -12.32 14.73 0.94
N VAL A 109 -12.83 15.67 0.14
CA VAL A 109 -11.99 16.64 -0.62
C VAL A 109 -11.09 17.46 0.31
N GLN A 110 -11.62 17.83 1.49
CA GLN A 110 -10.84 18.54 2.51
C GLN A 110 -9.67 17.70 3.04
N SER A 111 -9.88 16.39 3.21
CA SER A 111 -8.80 15.47 3.62
C SER A 111 -7.73 15.34 2.54
N TYR A 112 -8.10 15.27 1.25
CA TYR A 112 -7.11 15.27 0.16
C TYR A 112 -6.28 16.56 0.13
N LEU A 113 -6.91 17.73 0.24
CA LEU A 113 -6.21 19.01 0.30
C LEU A 113 -5.27 19.09 1.50
N PHE A 114 -5.73 18.64 2.68
CA PHE A 114 -4.92 18.57 3.88
C PHE A 114 -3.71 17.64 3.70
N CYS A 115 -3.91 16.42 3.19
CA CYS A 115 -2.81 15.47 2.92
C CYS A 115 -1.79 16.04 1.94
N ILE A 116 -2.22 16.71 0.88
CA ILE A 116 -1.32 17.35 -0.09
C ILE A 116 -0.47 18.42 0.60
N LEU A 117 -1.08 19.31 1.39
CA LEU A 117 -0.36 20.35 2.12
C LEU A 117 0.57 19.78 3.19
N ALA A 118 0.09 18.81 3.96
CA ALA A 118 0.85 18.11 5.00
C ALA A 118 2.00 17.26 4.44
N THR A 119 1.98 16.95 3.14
CA THR A 119 3.11 16.32 2.46
C THR A 119 4.05 17.37 1.86
N LEU A 120 3.54 18.32 1.09
CA LEU A 120 4.35 19.28 0.35
C LEU A 120 5.10 20.26 1.26
N VAL A 121 4.43 20.85 2.25
CA VAL A 121 5.06 21.87 3.11
C VAL A 121 6.21 21.28 3.91
N PRO A 122 6.06 20.15 4.63
CA PRO A 122 7.19 19.51 5.30
C PRO A 122 8.28 19.04 4.35
N SER A 123 7.92 18.59 3.13
CA SER A 123 8.92 18.19 2.13
C SER A 123 9.83 19.35 1.71
N VAL A 124 9.26 20.52 1.45
CA VAL A 124 10.03 21.73 1.11
C VAL A 124 10.91 22.15 2.30
N LEU A 125 10.37 22.12 3.52
CA LEU A 125 11.14 22.46 4.72
C LEU A 125 12.32 21.52 4.94
N LEU A 126 12.09 20.21 4.87
CA LEU A 126 13.13 19.20 5.06
C LEU A 126 14.18 19.24 3.94
N HIS A 127 13.78 19.52 2.70
CA HIS A 127 14.71 19.73 1.59
C HIS A 127 15.69 20.88 1.88
N HIS A 128 15.21 22.03 2.33
CA HIS A 128 16.06 23.20 2.58
C HIS A 128 16.82 23.15 3.91
N LEU A 129 16.22 22.60 4.97
CA LEU A 129 16.83 22.56 6.30
C LEU A 129 17.77 21.37 6.48
N PHE A 130 17.42 20.20 5.97
CA PHE A 130 18.14 18.97 6.21
C PHE A 130 18.88 18.49 4.96
N GLU A 131 18.17 18.16 3.88
CA GLU A 131 18.77 17.50 2.71
C GLU A 131 19.91 18.31 2.10
N LYS A 132 19.70 19.61 1.82
CA LYS A 132 20.75 20.47 1.24
C LYS A 132 21.99 20.62 2.12
N ARG A 133 21.82 20.57 3.44
CA ARG A 133 22.93 20.69 4.41
C ARG A 133 23.63 19.36 4.57
N TYR A 134 22.87 18.29 4.71
CA TYR A 134 23.32 16.91 4.82
C TYR A 134 24.18 16.49 3.62
N LEU A 135 23.75 16.79 2.38
CA LEU A 135 24.49 16.47 1.16
C LEU A 135 25.86 17.17 1.05
N LYS A 136 26.08 18.26 1.81
CA LYS A 136 27.33 19.02 1.83
C LYS A 136 28.21 18.69 3.05
N MET A 137 27.74 17.81 3.94
CA MET A 137 28.39 17.50 5.21
C MET A 137 29.54 16.51 5.00
N ASP A 138 30.67 16.75 5.66
CA ASP A 138 31.83 15.85 5.60
C ASP A 138 31.57 14.55 6.39
N TRP A 139 32.22 13.45 5.99
CA TRP A 139 31.99 12.12 6.54
C TRP A 139 32.22 12.05 8.06
N ARG A 140 33.15 12.86 8.58
CA ARG A 140 33.46 12.97 10.02
C ARG A 140 32.30 13.48 10.86
N LEU A 141 31.42 14.30 10.27
CA LEU A 141 30.22 14.82 10.91
C LEU A 141 28.98 14.00 10.56
N LEU A 142 28.96 13.38 9.38
CA LEU A 142 27.86 12.55 8.91
C LEU A 142 27.72 11.27 9.72
N ILE A 143 28.81 10.55 9.99
CA ILE A 143 28.78 9.32 10.80
C ILE A 143 28.18 9.55 12.19
N PRO A 144 28.65 10.51 13.02
CA PRO A 144 28.08 10.71 14.35
C PRO A 144 26.62 11.17 14.29
N LEU A 145 26.24 11.98 13.29
CA LEU A 145 24.84 12.38 13.09
C LEU A 145 23.94 11.16 12.81
N VAL A 146 24.34 10.29 11.88
CA VAL A 146 23.57 9.09 11.52
C VAL A 146 23.51 8.13 12.72
N SER A 147 24.62 7.90 13.41
CA SER A 147 24.64 7.08 14.62
C SER A 147 23.73 7.64 15.71
N ALA A 148 23.73 8.97 15.92
CA ALA A 148 22.84 9.62 16.89
C ALA A 148 21.36 9.45 16.51
N LEU A 149 21.01 9.57 15.22
CA LEU A 149 19.65 9.33 14.74
C LEU A 149 19.21 7.87 14.95
N ILE A 150 20.08 6.91 14.66
CA ILE A 150 19.80 5.48 14.87
C ILE A 150 19.60 5.17 16.36
N LEU A 151 20.48 5.70 17.23
CA LEU A 151 20.38 5.51 18.67
C LEU A 151 19.12 6.18 19.23
N CYS A 152 18.80 7.40 18.80
CA CYS A 152 17.59 8.10 19.20
C CYS A 152 16.33 7.35 18.75
N ASN A 153 16.32 6.82 17.52
CA ASN A 153 15.21 6.00 17.04
C ASN A 153 15.07 4.69 17.83
N SER A 154 16.18 4.01 18.12
CA SER A 154 16.19 2.79 18.92
C SER A 154 15.71 3.05 20.35
N PHE A 155 16.16 4.15 20.96
CA PHE A 155 15.70 4.60 22.28
C PHE A 155 14.21 4.92 22.29
N LEU A 156 13.71 5.65 21.28
CA LEU A 156 12.30 5.96 21.15
C LEU A 156 11.46 4.69 20.99
N GLN A 157 11.90 3.74 20.15
CA GLN A 157 11.23 2.46 20.01
C GLN A 157 11.20 1.67 21.32
N ASN A 158 12.30 1.66 22.09
CA ASN A 158 12.32 1.03 23.40
C ASN A 158 11.37 1.72 24.38
N SER A 159 11.39 3.06 24.41
CA SER A 159 10.50 3.85 25.25
C SER A 159 9.03 3.56 24.94
N VAL A 160 8.64 3.55 23.66
CA VAL A 160 7.26 3.25 23.25
C VAL A 160 6.83 1.84 23.62
N ARG A 161 7.76 0.88 23.66
CA ARG A 161 7.46 -0.53 23.97
C ARG A 161 7.42 -0.84 25.47
N GLU A 162 8.31 -0.23 26.25
CA GLU A 162 8.49 -0.60 27.66
C GLU A 162 7.95 0.45 28.64
N HIS A 163 7.92 1.73 28.28
CA HIS A 163 7.49 2.77 29.20
C HIS A 163 5.97 2.96 29.14
N SER A 164 5.34 2.92 30.32
CA SER A 164 3.91 3.16 30.52
C SER A 164 3.45 4.57 30.12
N PHE A 165 4.37 5.51 29.88
CA PHE A 165 4.05 6.85 29.39
C PHE A 165 3.24 6.83 28.08
N TRP A 166 3.52 5.87 27.20
CA TRP A 166 2.84 5.73 25.91
C TRP A 166 1.57 4.88 25.99
N ASN A 167 1.25 4.33 27.16
CA ASN A 167 0.03 3.54 27.34
C ASN A 167 -1.18 4.46 27.23
N ARG A 168 -2.18 4.01 26.46
CA ARG A 168 -3.47 4.67 26.43
C ARG A 168 -4.21 4.34 27.71
N THR A 169 -4.68 5.36 28.42
CA THR A 169 -5.63 5.18 29.51
C THR A 169 -7.03 5.04 28.94
N PHE A 170 -7.74 4.02 29.40
CA PHE A 170 -9.14 3.79 29.04
C PHE A 170 -9.99 3.89 30.31
N PRO A 171 -11.29 4.20 30.19
CA PRO A 171 -12.21 4.06 31.31
C PRO A 171 -12.17 2.62 31.87
N ASP A 172 -12.34 2.44 33.18
CA ASP A 172 -12.10 1.16 33.88
C ASP A 172 -12.80 -0.05 33.23
N GLY A 173 -14.04 0.11 32.75
CA GLY A 173 -14.78 -0.96 32.07
C GLY A 173 -14.28 -1.30 30.65
N LEU A 174 -13.64 -0.35 29.96
CA LEU A 174 -13.03 -0.55 28.64
C LEU A 174 -11.61 -1.10 28.76
N GLN A 175 -10.89 -0.75 29.83
CA GLN A 175 -9.52 -1.19 30.05
C GLN A 175 -9.45 -2.72 30.19
N GLU A 176 -10.35 -3.32 30.95
CA GLU A 176 -10.42 -4.79 31.11
C GLU A 176 -10.65 -5.49 29.76
N ILE A 177 -11.54 -4.95 28.92
CA ILE A 177 -11.84 -5.52 27.59
C ILE A 177 -10.62 -5.40 26.67
N VAL A 178 -9.97 -4.24 26.65
CA VAL A 178 -8.79 -4.00 25.83
C VAL A 178 -7.62 -4.89 26.28
N GLU A 179 -7.42 -5.07 27.57
CA GLU A 179 -6.38 -5.96 28.11
C GLU A 179 -6.65 -7.43 27.73
N LYS A 180 -7.90 -7.90 27.87
CA LYS A 180 -8.30 -9.25 27.43
C LYS A 180 -8.09 -9.45 25.93
N ASN A 181 -8.52 -8.49 25.10
CA ASN A 181 -8.32 -8.54 23.66
C ASN A 181 -6.82 -8.49 23.28
N THR A 182 -6.04 -7.66 23.96
CA THR A 182 -4.60 -7.52 23.71
C THR A 182 -3.84 -8.79 24.10
N ALA A 183 -4.24 -9.46 25.18
CA ALA A 183 -3.70 -10.77 25.56
C ALA A 183 -3.98 -11.86 24.49
N MET A 184 -5.05 -11.71 23.68
CA MET A 184 -5.36 -12.61 22.57
C MET A 184 -4.54 -12.30 21.29
N LEU A 185 -3.98 -11.09 21.13
CA LEU A 185 -3.30 -10.67 19.90
C LEU A 185 -1.97 -11.39 19.60
N PRO A 186 -1.04 -11.62 20.55
CA PRO A 186 0.20 -12.32 20.25
C PRO A 186 0.03 -13.83 20.00
N PHE A 187 -1.18 -14.38 20.12
CA PHE A 187 -1.41 -15.84 20.09
C PHE A 187 -2.54 -16.33 19.17
N SER A 188 -3.49 -15.47 18.78
CA SER A 188 -4.66 -15.88 17.99
C SER A 188 -4.34 -16.49 16.61
N TRP A 189 -3.21 -16.16 15.99
CA TRP A 189 -2.84 -16.70 14.66
C TRP A 189 -1.84 -17.87 14.73
N ASN A 190 -1.15 -18.05 15.85
CA ASN A 190 -0.12 -19.09 16.02
C ASN A 190 -0.58 -20.28 16.87
N HIS A 191 -1.61 -20.13 17.70
CA HIS A 191 -2.09 -21.20 18.59
C HIS A 191 -3.45 -21.75 18.23
N ASP A 192 -4.30 -21.00 17.54
CA ASP A 192 -5.52 -21.57 17.00
C ASP A 192 -5.17 -22.22 15.67
N PRO A 193 -5.07 -23.57 15.58
CA PRO A 193 -5.06 -24.21 14.27
C PRO A 193 -6.30 -23.66 13.54
N MET A 194 -6.12 -23.21 12.29
CA MET A 194 -7.25 -22.94 11.40
C MET A 194 -8.12 -24.21 11.45
N ALA A 195 -9.20 -24.18 12.24
CA ALA A 195 -9.86 -25.40 12.66
C ALA A 195 -10.24 -26.17 11.40
N SER A 196 -9.54 -27.29 11.18
CA SER A 196 -9.56 -28.05 9.92
C SER A 196 -10.84 -28.84 9.75
N GLU A 197 -11.78 -28.68 10.66
CA GLU A 197 -13.06 -29.39 10.68
C GLU A 197 -14.06 -28.83 9.66
N CYS A 198 -13.96 -27.54 9.32
CA CYS A 198 -14.86 -26.94 8.33
C CYS A 198 -14.42 -27.30 6.91
N ILE A 199 -15.35 -27.90 6.15
CA ILE A 199 -15.13 -28.35 4.78
C ILE A 199 -15.57 -27.24 3.83
N GLN A 200 -14.64 -26.78 2.99
CA GLN A 200 -14.94 -25.89 1.88
C GLN A 200 -15.61 -26.68 0.76
N GLU A 201 -16.70 -26.16 0.19
CA GLU A 201 -17.35 -26.81 -0.95
C GLU A 201 -16.49 -26.69 -2.20
N GLU A 202 -16.37 -27.75 -3.00
CA GLU A 202 -15.50 -27.78 -4.19
C GLU A 202 -16.04 -26.97 -5.37
N ASP A 203 -17.35 -26.72 -5.42
CA ASP A 203 -18.01 -26.01 -6.53
C ASP A 203 -17.89 -24.48 -6.39
N VAL A 204 -16.66 -24.03 -6.17
CA VAL A 204 -16.33 -22.62 -6.08
C VAL A 204 -16.14 -22.09 -7.49
N GLY A 205 -17.24 -21.92 -8.22
CA GLY A 205 -17.24 -21.27 -9.52
C GLY A 205 -16.36 -20.01 -9.47
N HIS A 206 -15.24 -20.06 -10.19
CA HIS A 206 -14.24 -19.00 -10.37
C HIS A 206 -14.40 -17.80 -9.41
N ILE A 207 -13.96 -17.93 -8.15
CA ILE A 207 -13.84 -16.76 -7.26
C ILE A 207 -12.95 -15.75 -7.99
N PRO A 208 -13.40 -14.49 -8.18
CA PRO A 208 -12.57 -13.48 -8.80
C PRO A 208 -11.34 -13.22 -7.92
N GLY A 209 -10.14 -13.56 -8.42
CA GLY A 209 -8.89 -13.30 -7.70
C GLY A 209 -7.67 -14.17 -8.05
N GLY A 210 -7.81 -15.21 -8.86
CA GLY A 210 -6.70 -16.12 -9.15
C GLY A 210 -6.30 -16.95 -7.91
N PRO A 211 -5.05 -17.42 -7.77
CA PRO A 211 -4.62 -18.39 -6.75
C PRO A 211 -4.79 -17.96 -5.27
N LEU A 212 -5.32 -16.76 -5.02
CA LEU A 212 -5.88 -16.36 -3.71
C LEU A 212 -7.14 -17.16 -3.31
N ALA A 213 -7.69 -17.99 -4.21
CA ALA A 213 -8.83 -18.87 -3.97
C ALA A 213 -8.61 -19.93 -2.86
N GLU A 214 -7.37 -20.28 -2.50
CA GLU A 214 -7.10 -21.14 -1.33
C GLU A 214 -7.52 -20.47 -0.01
N ASN A 215 -7.64 -19.13 -0.04
CA ASN A 215 -7.89 -18.30 1.12
C ASN A 215 -9.30 -17.69 1.20
N PHE A 216 -10.19 -18.04 0.29
CA PHE A 216 -11.55 -17.50 0.29
C PHE A 216 -12.50 -18.57 -0.24
N GLY A 217 -13.68 -18.64 0.34
CA GLY A 217 -14.64 -19.69 0.04
C GLY A 217 -15.82 -19.71 0.98
N PHE A 218 -16.74 -20.60 0.67
CA PHE A 218 -17.89 -20.91 1.51
C PHE A 218 -17.93 -22.41 1.77
N GLY A 219 -18.57 -22.79 2.86
CA GLY A 219 -18.60 -24.18 3.29
C GLY A 219 -19.36 -24.40 4.58
N GLY A 220 -19.43 -25.67 4.97
CA GLY A 220 -20.05 -26.13 6.19
C GLY A 220 -19.02 -26.52 7.24
N CYS A 221 -19.36 -26.30 8.51
CA CYS A 221 -18.62 -26.82 9.65
C CYS A 221 -19.44 -27.94 10.32
N PRO A 222 -18.83 -28.80 11.16
CA PRO A 222 -19.57 -29.87 11.83
C PRO A 222 -20.76 -29.33 12.60
N SER A 223 -21.90 -30.00 12.45
CA SER A 223 -23.13 -29.72 13.17
C SER A 223 -22.96 -29.93 14.68
N GLY A 224 -23.75 -29.18 15.44
CA GLY A 224 -23.86 -29.34 16.88
C GLY A 224 -25.17 -30.04 17.27
N ASN A 225 -25.52 -29.94 18.55
CA ASN A 225 -26.72 -30.58 19.11
C ASN A 225 -27.95 -29.67 19.16
N GLY A 226 -27.91 -28.53 18.46
CA GLY A 226 -28.99 -27.55 18.48
C GLY A 226 -29.99 -27.72 17.34
N THR A 227 -30.97 -26.82 17.29
CA THR A 227 -32.01 -26.79 16.25
C THR A 227 -31.83 -25.63 15.27
N THR A 228 -31.14 -24.58 15.69
CA THR A 228 -30.98 -23.32 14.93
C THR A 228 -29.83 -23.44 13.94
N SER A 229 -30.08 -23.06 12.69
CA SER A 229 -29.06 -22.96 11.64
C SER A 229 -28.42 -21.57 11.64
N ILE A 230 -27.08 -21.52 11.58
CA ILE A 230 -26.30 -20.27 11.66
C ILE A 230 -25.42 -20.14 10.43
N MET A 231 -25.43 -18.96 9.81
CA MET A 231 -24.52 -18.61 8.73
C MET A 231 -23.72 -17.35 9.06
N ILE A 232 -22.40 -17.43 8.95
CA ILE A 232 -21.50 -16.28 9.09
C ILE A 232 -21.01 -15.81 7.72
N ILE A 233 -21.21 -14.53 7.39
CA ILE A 233 -20.92 -13.97 6.07
C ILE A 233 -19.99 -12.75 6.17
N GLY A 234 -19.14 -12.56 5.18
CA GLY A 234 -18.23 -11.40 5.14
C GLY A 234 -16.93 -11.66 4.40
N ASN A 235 -15.87 -10.98 4.84
CA ASN A 235 -14.56 -11.04 4.18
C ASN A 235 -13.61 -12.04 4.86
N SER A 236 -12.28 -11.84 4.74
CA SER A 236 -11.27 -12.72 5.35
C SER A 236 -11.44 -12.91 6.87
N TYR A 237 -12.04 -11.95 7.57
CA TYR A 237 -12.27 -12.03 9.01
C TYR A 237 -13.17 -13.21 9.40
N VAL A 238 -14.12 -13.60 8.55
CA VAL A 238 -15.01 -14.74 8.81
C VAL A 238 -14.22 -16.01 9.11
N ARG A 239 -13.11 -16.27 8.41
CA ARG A 239 -12.30 -17.47 8.64
C ARG A 239 -11.65 -17.48 10.01
N SER A 240 -11.16 -16.34 10.48
CA SER A 240 -10.53 -16.21 11.81
C SER A 240 -11.57 -16.31 12.93
N PHE A 241 -12.77 -15.78 12.71
CA PHE A 241 -13.78 -15.69 13.76
C PHE A 241 -14.76 -16.87 13.83
N ARG A 242 -14.85 -17.71 12.79
CA ARG A 242 -15.84 -18.80 12.72
C ARG A 242 -15.87 -19.66 13.99
N GLU A 243 -14.71 -20.02 14.53
CA GLU A 243 -14.64 -20.94 15.67
C GLU A 243 -14.87 -20.24 17.01
N LEU A 244 -14.48 -18.97 17.13
CA LEU A 244 -14.89 -18.14 18.25
C LEU A 244 -16.41 -18.05 18.34
N PHE A 245 -17.10 -17.88 17.20
CA PHE A 245 -18.56 -17.84 17.19
C PHE A 245 -19.16 -19.22 17.53
N ARG A 246 -18.68 -20.29 16.93
CA ARG A 246 -19.16 -21.66 17.21
C ARG A 246 -19.04 -22.03 18.69
N SER A 247 -17.88 -21.77 19.29
CA SER A 247 -17.63 -21.99 20.72
C SER A 247 -18.47 -21.09 21.62
N SER A 248 -18.71 -19.83 21.24
CA SER A 248 -19.57 -18.90 21.99
C SER A 248 -21.03 -19.37 22.07
N PHE A 249 -21.51 -20.11 21.06
CA PHE A 249 -22.82 -20.77 21.08
C PHE A 249 -22.81 -22.13 21.78
N ASN A 250 -21.70 -22.53 22.43
CA ASN A 250 -21.50 -23.86 23.02
C ASN A 250 -21.83 -25.00 22.04
N HIS A 251 -21.59 -24.81 20.74
CA HIS A 251 -21.96 -25.77 19.70
C HIS A 251 -23.47 -26.14 19.68
N ASN A 252 -24.34 -25.21 20.11
CA ASN A 252 -25.79 -25.41 20.13
C ASN A 252 -26.48 -24.88 18.86
N PHE A 253 -26.16 -25.50 17.72
CA PHE A 253 -26.76 -25.21 16.41
C PHE A 253 -26.95 -26.50 15.62
N SER A 254 -27.95 -26.54 14.74
CA SER A 254 -28.20 -27.69 13.85
C SER A 254 -27.22 -27.71 12.67
N GLU A 255 -26.89 -26.53 12.15
CA GLU A 255 -25.97 -26.35 11.05
C GLU A 255 -25.19 -25.04 11.23
N PHE A 256 -23.90 -25.06 10.90
CA PHE A 256 -23.07 -23.86 10.89
C PHE A 256 -22.35 -23.73 9.55
N ARG A 257 -22.66 -22.67 8.82
CA ARG A 257 -22.07 -22.39 7.51
C ARG A 257 -21.30 -21.09 7.53
N TYR A 258 -20.28 -20.98 6.67
CA TYR A 258 -19.51 -19.74 6.52
C TYR A 258 -19.41 -19.33 5.06
N VAL A 259 -19.34 -18.02 4.83
CA VAL A 259 -19.08 -17.40 3.52
C VAL A 259 -18.01 -16.32 3.74
N SER A 260 -16.79 -16.60 3.27
CA SER A 260 -15.65 -15.70 3.37
C SER A 260 -15.15 -15.34 1.97
N LEU A 261 -15.49 -14.14 1.49
CA LEU A 261 -15.20 -13.71 0.13
C LEU A 261 -14.35 -12.43 0.13
N PRO A 262 -13.42 -12.25 -0.82
CA PRO A 262 -12.70 -10.99 -0.95
C PRO A 262 -13.70 -9.86 -1.19
N GLU A 263 -13.51 -8.73 -0.48
CA GLU A 263 -14.43 -7.58 -0.52
C GLU A 263 -15.89 -7.92 -0.16
N GLY A 264 -16.12 -8.97 0.64
CA GLY A 264 -17.44 -9.33 1.16
C GLY A 264 -17.89 -8.41 2.30
N TYR A 265 -18.83 -7.51 2.03
CA TYR A 265 -19.38 -6.55 3.00
C TYR A 265 -20.81 -6.89 3.46
N GLY A 266 -21.17 -8.17 3.45
CA GLY A 266 -22.51 -8.63 3.83
C GLY A 266 -23.54 -8.28 2.77
N PHE A 267 -24.34 -7.25 3.02
CA PHE A 267 -25.42 -6.77 2.13
C PHE A 267 -25.04 -5.55 1.29
N TYR A 268 -23.80 -5.06 1.41
CA TYR A 268 -23.32 -3.86 0.72
C TYR A 268 -22.30 -4.17 -0.37
N ALA A 269 -22.30 -3.38 -1.44
CA ALA A 269 -21.30 -3.44 -2.50
C ALA A 269 -21.09 -2.07 -3.17
N ASP A 270 -19.84 -1.69 -3.34
CA ASP A 270 -19.36 -0.41 -3.90
C ASP A 270 -18.32 -0.56 -5.02
N SER A 271 -17.84 -1.78 -5.25
CA SER A 271 -16.81 -2.12 -6.22
C SER A 271 -17.30 -3.25 -7.13
N PRO A 272 -16.65 -3.49 -8.27
CA PRO A 272 -16.89 -4.69 -9.07
C PRO A 272 -16.62 -5.99 -8.30
N GLY A 273 -15.64 -6.00 -7.38
CA GLY A 273 -15.31 -7.14 -6.53
C GLY A 273 -16.39 -7.43 -5.50
N SER A 274 -16.79 -6.41 -4.73
CA SER A 274 -17.83 -6.53 -3.71
C SER A 274 -19.20 -6.86 -4.29
N ARG A 275 -19.53 -6.42 -5.52
CA ARG A 275 -20.77 -6.84 -6.21
C ARG A 275 -20.78 -8.33 -6.55
N LYS A 276 -19.65 -8.88 -7.00
CA LYS A 276 -19.53 -10.32 -7.23
C LYS A 276 -19.64 -11.09 -5.91
N ALA A 277 -18.95 -10.63 -4.87
CA ALA A 277 -19.04 -11.24 -3.54
C ALA A 277 -20.47 -11.24 -3.00
N LEU A 278 -21.19 -10.11 -3.11
CA LEU A 278 -22.59 -9.99 -2.74
C LEU A 278 -23.47 -10.99 -3.49
N SER A 279 -23.28 -11.14 -4.81
CA SER A 279 -24.07 -12.10 -5.61
C SER A 279 -23.87 -13.55 -5.17
N VAL A 280 -22.67 -13.94 -4.76
CA VAL A 280 -22.38 -15.28 -4.24
C VAL A 280 -23.00 -15.44 -2.84
N THR A 281 -22.82 -14.46 -1.96
CA THR A 281 -23.43 -14.46 -0.63
C THR A 281 -24.95 -14.59 -0.69
N LEU A 282 -25.62 -13.85 -1.57
CA LEU A 282 -27.07 -13.93 -1.74
C LEU A 282 -27.52 -15.34 -2.17
N LYS A 283 -26.81 -15.96 -3.11
CA LYS A 283 -27.10 -17.35 -3.52
C LYS A 283 -26.98 -18.34 -2.36
N GLN A 284 -25.93 -18.20 -1.54
CA GLN A 284 -25.72 -19.06 -0.37
C GLN A 284 -26.85 -18.88 0.67
N VAL A 285 -27.24 -17.64 0.95
CA VAL A 285 -28.36 -17.35 1.87
C VAL A 285 -29.68 -17.89 1.32
N GLU A 286 -29.94 -17.74 0.02
CA GLU A 286 -31.17 -18.24 -0.62
C GLU A 286 -31.25 -19.77 -0.63
N GLN A 287 -30.10 -20.45 -0.84
CA GLN A 287 -30.00 -21.89 -0.86
C GLN A 287 -30.21 -22.51 0.52
N TYR A 288 -29.52 -22.00 1.54
CA TYR A 288 -29.46 -22.63 2.87
C TYR A 288 -30.45 -22.04 3.88
N LYS A 289 -30.99 -20.84 3.63
CA LYS A 289 -32.02 -20.17 4.46
C LYS A 289 -31.75 -20.28 5.98
N PRO A 290 -30.58 -19.79 6.44
CA PRO A 290 -30.21 -19.88 7.85
C PRO A 290 -31.19 -19.10 8.74
N ASP A 291 -31.46 -19.61 9.94
CA ASP A 291 -32.29 -18.94 10.94
C ASP A 291 -31.60 -17.68 11.49
N VAL A 292 -30.26 -17.72 11.58
CA VAL A 292 -29.43 -16.60 12.06
C VAL A 292 -28.32 -16.31 11.07
N ILE A 293 -28.21 -15.05 10.64
CA ILE A 293 -27.11 -14.54 9.83
C ILE A 293 -26.25 -13.61 10.66
N VAL A 294 -24.95 -13.90 10.73
CA VAL A 294 -23.94 -13.05 11.38
C VAL A 294 -23.08 -12.42 10.30
N ILE A 295 -22.96 -11.09 10.32
CA ILE A 295 -22.18 -10.34 9.34
C ILE A 295 -20.88 -9.86 9.97
N ILE A 296 -19.75 -10.32 9.46
CA ILE A 296 -18.42 -9.90 9.89
C ILE A 296 -17.66 -9.33 8.70
N ALA A 297 -17.71 -8.02 8.59
CA ALA A 297 -16.96 -7.31 7.58
C ALA A 297 -16.28 -6.08 8.20
N ARG A 298 -15.04 -5.84 7.79
CA ARG A 298 -14.45 -4.53 7.99
C ARG A 298 -15.10 -3.59 6.97
N LEU A 299 -15.99 -2.74 7.45
CA LEU A 299 -16.52 -1.64 6.67
C LEU A 299 -15.40 -0.61 6.51
N SER A 300 -14.92 -0.41 5.28
CA SER A 300 -14.13 0.77 4.96
C SER A 300 -15.07 1.97 4.96
N THR A 301 -15.32 2.54 6.14
CA THR A 301 -16.08 3.78 6.38
C THR A 301 -17.45 3.82 5.70
N ILE A 302 -18.49 3.45 6.45
CA ILE A 302 -19.85 3.92 6.17
C ILE A 302 -19.81 5.45 6.30
N LYS A 303 -20.15 6.16 5.21
CA LYS A 303 -20.40 7.60 5.24
C LYS A 303 -21.70 7.90 5.96
#